data_AF-A0A6N2EFA0-F1
#
_entry.id   AF-A0A6N2EFA0-F1
#
_cell.length_a   1.000
_cell.length_b   1.000
_cell.length_c   1.000
_cell.angle_alpha   90.00
_cell.angle_beta   90.00
_cell.angle_gamma   90.00
#
_symmetry.space_group_name_H-M   'P 1'
#
loop_
_entity.id
_entity.type
_entity.pdbx_description
1 polymer ?
#
loop_
_entity_poly.entity_id
_entity_poly.type
_entity_poly.pdbx_seq_one_letter_code
_entity_poly.pdbx_strand_id
1 'polypeptide(L)' 'MTGNAAQRARRTLREAALQELDLGTLAQAYRVGQAVYLGHGDFWAWERDGIPAWLVPQLEDLGFLP' A
#
# COMPACT_ATOMS: atom_id res chain seq x y z
N MET A 1 3.90 -7.30 26.53
CA MET A 1 3.18 -7.72 25.30
C MET A 1 2.44 -6.50 24.74
N THR A 2 3.12 -5.64 23.99
CA THR A 2 2.56 -4.35 23.51
C THR A 2 2.86 -4.10 22.04
N GLY A 3 3.30 -5.12 21.30
CA GLY A 3 3.68 -5.00 19.89
C GLY A 3 2.50 -4.86 18.93
N ASN A 4 1.31 -5.36 19.30
CA ASN A 4 0.21 -5.50 18.35
C ASN A 4 -0.55 -4.17 18.09
N ALA A 5 -0.74 -3.33 19.11
CA ALA A 5 -1.46 -2.06 18.95
C ALA A 5 -0.63 -1.01 18.18
N ALA A 6 0.65 -0.85 18.54
CA ALA A 6 1.54 0.09 17.86
C ALA A 6 1.79 -0.32 16.39
N GLN A 7 1.92 -1.62 16.12
CA GLN A 7 2.11 -2.12 14.76
C GLN A 7 0.85 -1.95 13.89
N ARG A 8 -0.34 -2.16 14.47
CA ARG A 8 -1.61 -1.84 13.79
C ARG A 8 -1.73 -0.35 13.48
N ALA A 9 -1.44 0.52 14.46
CA ALA A 9 -1.49 1.97 14.25
C ALA A 9 -0.51 2.42 13.15
N ARG A 10 0.72 1.88 13.14
CA ARG A 10 1.69 2.17 12.07
C ARG A 10 1.21 1.70 10.70
N ARG A 11 0.58 0.53 10.62
CA ARG A 11 -0.01 0.03 9.37
C ARG A 11 -1.11 0.97 8.88
N THR A 12 -2.03 1.39 9.74
CA THR A 12 -3.11 2.32 9.39
C THR A 12 -2.57 3.66 8.88
N LEU A 13 -1.54 4.22 9.52
CA LEU A 13 -0.90 5.46 9.06
C LEU A 13 -0.24 5.29 7.69
N ARG A 14 0.42 4.16 7.45
CA ARG A 14 1.03 3.86 6.15
C ARG A 14 -0.01 3.67 5.06
N GLU A 15 -1.11 2.97 5.35
CA GLU A 15 -2.24 2.83 4.42
C GLU A 15 -2.90 4.18 4.10
N ALA A 16 -3.01 5.08 5.09
CA ALA A 16 -3.49 6.45 4.86
C ALA A 16 -2.55 7.23 3.95
N ALA A 17 -1.23 7.16 4.15
CA ALA A 17 -0.25 7.79 3.26
C ALA A 17 -0.32 7.24 1.82
N LEU A 18 -0.63 5.95 1.64
CA LEU A 18 -0.91 5.40 0.31
C LEU A 18 -2.16 5.99 -0.34
N GLN A 19 -3.23 6.23 0.43
CA GLN A 19 -4.46 6.80 -0.10
C GLN A 19 -4.29 8.25 -0.59
N GLU A 20 -3.26 8.96 -0.12
CA GLU A 20 -2.91 10.29 -0.61
C GLU A 20 -2.20 10.27 -1.98
N LEU A 21 -1.76 9.09 -2.44
CA LEU A 21 -1.10 8.93 -3.73
C LEU A 21 -2.10 8.68 -4.85
N ASP A 22 -1.74 9.13 -6.05
CA ASP A 22 -2.53 8.92 -7.25
C ASP A 22 -2.64 7.43 -7.62
N LEU A 23 -3.84 7.00 -8.01
CA LEU A 23 -4.12 5.62 -8.39
C LEU A 23 -3.24 5.14 -9.56
N GLY A 24 -2.96 5.99 -10.55
CA GLY A 24 -2.06 5.66 -11.65
C GLY A 24 -0.64 5.38 -11.18
N THR A 25 -0.15 6.16 -10.21
CA THR A 25 1.16 5.94 -9.57
C THR A 25 1.18 4.61 -8.81
N LEU A 26 0.14 4.33 -8.02
CA LEU A 26 0.04 3.08 -7.26
C LEU A 26 -0.05 1.86 -8.17
N ALA A 27 -0.89 1.94 -9.21
CA ALA A 27 -1.07 0.89 -10.19
C ALA A 27 0.21 0.61 -10.98
N GLN A 28 0.92 1.65 -11.41
CA GLN A 28 2.20 1.50 -12.07
C GLN A 28 3.22 0.84 -11.14
N ALA A 29 3.33 1.31 -9.89
CA ALA A 29 4.26 0.74 -8.90
C ALA A 29 3.95 -0.73 -8.60
N TYR A 30 2.67 -1.08 -8.46
CA TYR A 30 2.20 -2.46 -8.29
C TYR A 30 2.57 -3.32 -9.51
N ARG A 31 2.26 -2.84 -10.72
CA ARG A 31 2.55 -3.54 -11.98
C ARG A 31 4.02 -3.92 -12.15
N VAL A 32 4.94 -3.05 -11.74
CA VAL A 32 6.39 -3.30 -11.83
C VAL A 32 6.98 -3.90 -10.56
N GLY A 33 6.16 -4.18 -9.54
CA GLY A 33 6.60 -4.70 -8.25
C GLY A 33 7.50 -3.74 -7.45
N GLN A 34 7.46 -2.44 -7.73
CA GLN A 34 8.27 -1.45 -7.03
C GLN A 34 7.63 -0.99 -5.74
N ALA A 35 8.45 -0.85 -4.69
CA ALA A 35 8.00 -0.27 -3.43
C ALA A 35 7.60 1.19 -3.60
N VAL A 36 6.51 1.59 -2.94
CA VAL A 36 5.98 2.95 -2.98
C VAL A 36 6.55 3.76 -1.83
N TYR A 37 7.12 4.93 -2.10
CA TYR A 37 7.58 5.83 -1.04
C TYR A 37 6.39 6.55 -0.40
N LEU A 38 6.28 6.46 0.93
CA LEU A 38 5.16 7.02 1.71
C LEU A 38 5.51 8.33 2.42
N GLY A 39 6.72 8.85 2.21
CA GLY A 39 7.26 9.96 2.99
C GLY A 39 7.96 9.50 4.27
N HIS A 40 8.71 10.42 4.90
CA HIS A 40 9.42 10.20 6.18
C HIS A 40 10.37 8.98 6.22
N GLY A 41 10.85 8.53 5.06
CA GLY A 41 11.73 7.36 4.97
C GLY A 41 10.99 6.01 5.02
N ASP A 42 9.66 6.02 5.02
CA ASP A 42 8.85 4.80 4.97
C ASP A 42 8.50 4.42 3.52
N PHE A 43 8.45 3.11 3.29
CA PHE A 43 8.11 2.51 1.99
C PHE A 43 7.05 1.43 2.17
N TRP A 44 6.13 1.32 1.22
CA TRP A 44 5.23 0.18 1.10
C TRP A 44 5.80 -0.84 0.13
N ALA A 45 6.04 -2.05 0.62
CA ALA A 45 6.51 -3.15 -0.22
C ALA A 45 5.37 -4.14 -0.43
N TRP A 46 4.90 -4.30 -1.66
CA TRP A 46 3.74 -5.15 -1.99
C TRP A 46 3.91 -6.60 -1.50
N GLU A 47 5.09 -7.18 -1.69
CA GLU A 47 5.43 -8.55 -1.25
C GLU A 47 5.39 -8.73 0.28
N ARG A 48 5.64 -7.66 1.05
CA ARG A 48 5.72 -7.73 2.52
C ARG A 48 4.45 -7.26 3.21
N ASP A 49 3.90 -6.16 2.72
CA ASP A 49 2.77 -5.46 3.33
C ASP A 49 1.42 -5.90 2.72
N GLY A 50 1.47 -6.49 1.52
CA GLY A 50 0.31 -6.91 0.75
C GLY A 50 -0.37 -5.75 0.03
N ILE A 51 -1.49 -6.05 -0.61
CA ILE A 51 -2.35 -5.05 -1.24
C ILE A 51 -3.39 -4.62 -0.20
N PRO A 52 -3.52 -3.32 0.10
CA PRO A 52 -4.59 -2.83 0.97
C PRO A 52 -5.97 -3.20 0.41
N ALA A 53 -6.90 -3.63 1.27
CA ALA A 53 -8.23 -4.09 0.85
C ALA A 53 -9.01 -3.03 0.05
N TRP A 54 -8.80 -1.75 0.33
CA TRP A 54 -9.44 -0.64 -0.41
C TRP A 54 -8.86 -0.47 -1.82
N LEU A 55 -7.62 -0.88 -2.07
CA LEU A 55 -6.93 -0.77 -3.36
C LEU A 55 -7.23 -1.95 -4.29
N VAL A 56 -7.58 -3.11 -3.73
CA VAL A 56 -7.95 -4.32 -4.47
C VAL A 56 -8.99 -4.06 -5.58
N PRO A 57 -10.19 -3.51 -5.31
CA PRO A 57 -11.19 -3.31 -6.36
C PRO A 57 -10.72 -2.37 -7.48
N GLN A 58 -9.87 -1.40 -7.14
CA GLN A 58 -9.31 -0.46 -8.14
C GLN A 58 -8.28 -1.16 -9.05
N LEU A 59 -7.48 -2.08 -8.50
CA LEU A 59 -6.54 -2.86 -9.29
C LEU A 59 -7.26 -3.95 -10.12
N GLU A 60 -8.36 -4.51 -9.63
CA GLU A 60 -9.26 -5.40 -10.39
C GLU A 60 -9.89 -4.66 -11.58
N ASP A 61 -10.45 -3.46 -11.36
CA ASP A 61 -11.03 -2.63 -12.43
C ASP A 61 -10.01 -2.27 -13.52
N LEU A 62 -8.73 -2.14 -13.13
CA LEU A 62 -7.62 -1.87 -14.05
C LEU A 62 -7.07 -3.14 -14.72
N GLY A 63 -7.54 -4.34 -14.35
CA GLY A 63 -7.07 -5.62 -14.88
C GLY A 63 -5.69 -6.04 -14.38
N PHE A 64 -5.23 -5.50 -13.25
CA PHE A 64 -3.96 -5.88 -12.63
C PHE A 64 -4.07 -7.08 -11.68
N LEU A 65 -5.28 -7.40 -11.24
CA LEU A 65 -5.57 -8.57 -10.41
C LEU A 65 -6.36 -9.61 -11.24
N PRO A 66 -6.08 -10.92 -11.06
CA PRO A 66 -6.72 -12.00 -11.79
C PRO A 66 -8.19 -12.24 -11.38
#